data_AF-A0A2V8TE15-F1
#
_entry.id   AF-A0A2V8TE15-F1
#
_cell.length_a   1.000
_cell.length_b   1.000
_cell.length_c   1.000
_cell.angle_alpha   90.00
_cell.angle_beta   90.00
_cell.angle_gamma   90.00
#
_symmetry.space_group_name_H-M   'P 1'
#
loop_
_entity.id
_entity.type
_entity.pdbx_description
1 polymer ?
#
loop_
_entity_poly.entity_id
_entity_poly.type
_entity_poly.pdbx_seq_one_letter_code
_entity_poly.pdbx_strand_id
1 'polypeptide(L)' 'MNLSIKNVPDRIAKGLRERAARSHRSIQGELMSIIEAAVMRSDRPTARNVLERVRRLKLKTGDEALAILRADRDRR' A
#
# COMPACT_ATOMS: atom_id res chain seq x y z
N MET A 1 -8.33 4.19 -22.16
CA MET A 1 -9.51 3.50 -21.60
C MET A 1 -10.24 4.49 -20.73
N ASN A 2 -11.55 4.69 -20.93
CA ASN A 2 -12.31 5.73 -20.23
C ASN A 2 -13.40 5.06 -19.38
N LEU A 3 -13.49 5.43 -18.10
CA LEU A 3 -14.54 4.96 -17.20
C LEU A 3 -15.51 6.12 -16.95
N SER A 4 -16.80 5.88 -17.17
CA SER A 4 -17.86 6.85 -16.89
C SER A 4 -18.84 6.26 -15.89
N ILE A 5 -19.16 7.01 -14.85
CA ILE A 5 -20.12 6.64 -13.82
C ILE A 5 -21.37 7.50 -14.03
N LYS A 6 -22.50 6.87 -14.37
CA LYS A 6 -23.78 7.55 -14.52
C LYS A 6 -24.52 7.64 -13.19
N ASN A 7 -25.42 8.62 -13.06
CA ASN A 7 -26.32 8.80 -11.90
C ASN A 7 -25.58 8.97 -10.56
N VAL A 8 -24.47 9.71 -10.56
CA VAL A 8 -23.76 10.05 -9.32
C VAL A 8 -24.62 11.01 -8.50
N PRO A 9 -24.98 10.69 -7.24
CA PRO A 9 -25.74 11.61 -6.40
C PRO A 9 -24.99 12.92 -6.18
N ASP A 10 -25.70 14.05 -6.21
CA ASP A 10 -25.09 15.39 -6.12
C ASP A 10 -24.19 15.58 -4.89
N ARG A 11 -24.60 15.03 -3.75
CA ARG A 11 -23.81 15.04 -2.51
C ARG A 11 -22.43 14.39 -2.69
N ILE A 12 -22.37 13.31 -3.47
CA ILE A 12 -21.12 12.57 -3.74
C ILE A 12 -20.26 13.36 -4.72
N ALA A 13 -20.86 13.89 -5.79
CA ALA A 13 -20.16 14.72 -6.76
C ALA A 13 -19.56 15.98 -6.10
N LYS A 14 -20.33 16.64 -5.22
CA LYS A 14 -19.88 17.79 -4.43
C LYS A 14 -18.72 17.41 -3.51
N GLY A 15 -18.88 16.33 -2.73
CA GLY A 15 -17.82 15.86 -1.83
C GLY A 15 -16.52 15.52 -2.58
N LEU A 16 -16.62 14.92 -3.77
CA LEU A 16 -15.45 14.62 -4.61
C LEU A 16 -14.75 15.89 -5.10
N ARG A 17 -15.50 16.91 -5.52
CA ARG A 17 -14.94 18.21 -5.93
C ARG A 17 -14.19 18.90 -4.80
N GLU A 18 -14.80 18.95 -3.62
CA GLU A 18 -14.17 19.55 -2.44
C GLU A 18 -12.89 18.82 -2.06
N ARG A 19 -12.89 17.48 -2.14
CA ARG A 19 -11.70 16.67 -1.88
C ARG A 19 -10.59 16.95 -2.90
N ALA A 20 -10.93 16.99 -4.18
CA ALA A 20 -10.00 17.30 -5.26
C ALA A 20 -9.38 18.69 -5.08
N ALA A 21 -10.18 19.69 -4.70
CA ALA A 21 -9.70 21.04 -4.40
C ALA A 21 -8.71 21.07 -3.23
N ARG A 22 -9.00 20.34 -2.13
CA ARG A 22 -8.08 20.22 -0.98
C ARG A 22 -6.78 19.49 -1.33
N SER A 23 -6.86 18.51 -2.23
CA SER A 23 -5.70 17.75 -2.68
C SER A 23 -4.93 18.42 -3.83
N HIS A 24 -5.36 19.61 -4.26
CA HIS A 24 -4.81 20.35 -5.41
C HIS A 24 -4.74 19.51 -6.70
N ARG A 25 -5.77 18.68 -6.94
CA ARG A 25 -5.86 17.79 -8.09
C ARG A 25 -7.12 18.09 -8.91
N SER A 26 -7.10 17.68 -10.18
CA SER A 26 -8.33 17.62 -10.97
C SER A 26 -9.28 16.57 -10.39
N ILE A 27 -10.58 16.69 -10.66
CA ILE A 27 -11.59 15.70 -10.25
C ILE A 27 -11.23 14.30 -10.76
N GLN A 28 -10.79 14.21 -12.02
CA GLN A 28 -10.38 12.95 -12.62
C GLN A 28 -9.13 12.38 -11.93
N GLY A 29 -8.17 13.23 -11.56
CA GLY A 29 -6.99 12.80 -10.80
C GLY A 29 -7.33 12.31 -9.40
N GLU A 30 -8.27 12.97 -8.72
CA GLU A 30 -8.73 12.53 -7.40
C GLU A 30 -9.50 11.20 -7.48
N LEU A 31 -10.36 11.03 -8.49
CA LEU A 31 -11.03 9.76 -8.75
C LEU A 31 -10.00 8.64 -8.98
N MET A 32 -8.96 8.91 -9.76
CA MET A 32 -7.91 7.92 -10.00
C MET A 32 -7.17 7.54 -8.71
N SER A 33 -6.81 8.54 -7.90
CA SER A 33 -6.15 8.29 -6.61
C SER A 33 -7.00 7.44 -5.66
N ILE A 34 -8.33 7.62 -5.66
CA ILE A 34 -9.25 6.78 -4.88
C ILE A 34 -9.25 5.35 -5.38
N ILE A 35 -9.36 5.16 -6.70
CA ILE A 35 -9.39 3.84 -7.33
C ILE A 35 -8.08 3.11 -7.08
N GLU A 36 -6.93 3.75 -7.30
CA GLU A 36 -5.62 3.20 -6.98
C GLU A 36 -5.52 2.78 -5.52
N ALA A 37 -5.92 3.65 -4.59
CA ALA A 37 -5.88 3.31 -3.16
C ALA A 37 -6.79 2.13 -2.81
N ALA A 38 -7.96 2.00 -3.44
CA ALA A 38 -8.89 0.89 -3.21
C ALA A 38 -8.33 -0.44 -3.75
N VAL A 39 -7.72 -0.41 -4.94
CA VAL A 39 -7.10 -1.59 -5.55
C VAL A 39 -5.82 -1.99 -4.81
N MET A 40 -4.92 -1.03 -4.51
CA MET A 40 -3.66 -1.30 -3.81
C MET A 40 -3.85 -1.71 -2.35
N ARG A 41 -4.92 -1.28 -1.67
CA ARG A 41 -5.25 -1.81 -0.33
C ARG A 41 -5.49 -3.32 -0.34
N SER A 42 -5.98 -3.87 -1.46
CA SER A 42 -6.14 -5.31 -1.65
C SER A 42 -4.79 -6.02 -1.86
N ASP A 43 -3.78 -5.27 -2.31
CA ASP A 43 -2.45 -5.78 -2.68
C ASP A 43 -1.39 -5.53 -1.59
N ARG A 44 -1.76 -4.87 -0.49
CA ARG A 44 -0.86 -4.77 0.67
C ARG A 44 -0.68 -6.18 1.24
N PRO A 45 0.52 -6.77 1.15
CA PRO A 45 0.71 -8.11 1.65
C PRO A 45 0.49 -8.08 3.16
N THR A 46 -0.44 -8.91 3.63
CA THR A 46 -0.62 -9.11 5.06
C THR A 46 0.69 -9.64 5.65
N ALA A 47 0.93 -9.42 6.95
CA ALA A 47 2.11 -9.98 7.62
C ALA A 47 2.25 -11.50 7.38
N ARG A 48 1.11 -12.20 7.30
CA ARG A 48 1.02 -13.62 6.92
C ARG A 48 1.49 -13.87 5.48
N ASN A 49 1.02 -13.10 4.50
CA ASN A 49 1.44 -13.25 3.10
C ASN A 49 2.94 -12.99 2.93
N VAL A 50 3.48 -11.99 3.65
CA VAL A 50 4.92 -11.72 3.69
C VAL A 50 5.67 -12.92 4.29
N LEU A 51 5.24 -13.44 5.45
CA LEU A 51 5.87 -14.58 6.11
C LEU A 51 5.87 -15.84 5.23
N GLU A 52 4.75 -16.15 4.57
CA GLU A 52 4.65 -17.29 3.65
C GLU A 52 5.57 -17.14 2.43
N ARG A 53 5.70 -15.92 1.90
CA ARG A 53 6.63 -15.61 0.81
C ARG A 53 8.09 -15.77 1.25
N VAL A 54 8.44 -15.30 2.45
CA VAL A 54 9.77 -15.48 3.05
C VAL A 54 10.09 -16.97 3.28
N ARG A 55 9.12 -17.75 3.80
CA ARG A 55 9.27 -19.21 3.98
C ARG A 55 9.48 -19.94 2.65
N ARG A 56 8.76 -19.54 1.58
CA ARG A 56 8.91 -20.12 0.24
C ARG A 56 10.27 -19.86 -0.37
N LEU A 57 10.84 -18.68 -0.10
CA LEU A 57 12.20 -18.34 -0.53
C LEU A 57 13.27 -19.21 0.15
N LYS A 58 12.89 -20.06 1.12
CA LYS A 58 13.78 -20.92 1.90
C LYS A 58 15.02 -20.16 2.38
N LEU A 59 14.82 -18.88 2.72
CA LEU A 59 15.86 -18.06 3.31
C LEU A 59 16.19 -18.73 4.64
N LYS A 60 17.30 -19.44 4.68
CA LYS A 60 17.90 -19.84 5.94
C LYS A 60 18.26 -18.51 6.58
N THR A 61 17.59 -18.16 7.67
CA THR A 61 18.11 -17.15 8.58
C THR A 61 19.43 -17.73 9.06
N GLY A 62 20.51 -17.38 8.36
CA GLY A 62 21.80 -17.99 8.60
C GLY A 62 22.17 -17.68 10.03
N ASP A 63 22.46 -18.72 10.82
CA ASP A 63 23.02 -18.57 12.17
C ASP A 63 24.23 -17.62 12.17
N GLU A 64 24.89 -17.43 11.02
CA GLU A 64 25.91 -16.41 10.76
C GLU A 64 25.48 -14.98 11.10
N ALA A 65 24.28 -14.54 10.70
CA ALA A 65 23.81 -13.18 11.02
C ALA A 65 23.63 -13.00 12.53
N LEU A 66 23.15 -14.04 13.22
CA LEU A 66 22.99 -14.04 14.67
C LEU A 66 24.34 -14.12 15.39
N ALA A 67 25.31 -14.86 14.84
CA ALA A 67 26.67 -14.96 15.34
C ALA A 67 27.43 -13.63 15.24
N ILE A 68 27.27 -12.91 14.12
CA ILE A 68 27.86 -11.58 13.92
C ILE A 68 27.30 -10.59 14.95
N LEU A 69 25.99 -10.56 15.17
CA LEU A 69 25.35 -9.68 16.15
C LEU A 69 25.77 -9.99 17.59
N ARG A 70 25.95 -11.27 17.94
CA ARG A 70 26.45 -11.69 19.27
C ARG A 70 27.90 -11.27 19.47
N ALA A 71 28.76 -11.50 18.47
CA ALA A 71 30.18 -11.13 18.54
C ALA A 71 30.38 -9.61 18.67
N ASP A 72 29.52 -8.80 18.05
CA ASP A 72 29.58 -7.33 18.18
C ASP A 72 29.09 -6.85 19.56
N ARG A 73 28.02 -7.48 20.09
CA ARG A 73 27.52 -7.19 21.44
C ARG A 73 28.54 -7.52 22.52
N ASP A 74 29.19 -8.67 22.43
CA ASP A 74 30.11 -9.17 23.46
C ASP A 74 31.49 -8.46 23.42
N ARG A 75 31.69 -7.50 22.50
CA ARG A 75 32.86 -6.60 22.41
C ARG A 75 32.66 -5.23 23.08
N ARG A 76 31.45 -4.90 23.53
CA ARG A 76 31.15 -3.66 24.29
C ARG A 76 31.12 -3.94 25.77
#